data_AF-A0A0M9EME7-F1
#
_entry.id   AF-A0A0M9EME7-F1
#
_cell.length_a   1.000
_cell.length_b   1.000
_cell.length_c   1.000
_cell.angle_alpha   90.00
_cell.angle_beta   90.00
_cell.angle_gamma   90.00
#
_symmetry.space_group_name_H-M   'P 1'
#
loop_
_entity.id
_entity.type
_entity.pdbx_description
1 polymer ?
#
loop_
_entity_poly.entity_id
_entity_poly.type
_entity_poly.pdbx_seq_one_letter_code
_entity_poly.pdbx_strand_id
1 'polypeptide(L)'
;MLALTTLVLSSVWQAAAHVIPRDIDESLLSGNDTDNGTEPVRGDYTWIPTCKLPSAKGFMFPMGFDKFENCVPATGTVNALMIFVDFPDAEDESSPKTMHDKLVPEAVEFYRQASYGKVKLNVKADTSGYYRMPKEAGEYGWQAGGFWQDNYINDALDVFTANGTNPAPEADFLYIVPTGRAAKSLERSITRFDPISTRHGKKVTYKKTVLMGATDWDLQSKTLAHETGHTFCMSDYYAFTGYQNQYVGEWSIMGAHQGQAPDYFAWDKYRLGWIEDKAIDCVLEAGSTTHVLTPLAWDVEGTKAVIIAQSEISALVAEVRIATGLDGSVCSQVFCFTRSALG
;
A
#
# COMPACT_ATOMS: atom_id res chain seq x y z
N MET A 1 34.69 1.39 13.39
CA MET A 1 34.18 1.60 14.76
C MET A 1 32.99 2.53 14.69
N LEU A 2 31.79 2.00 14.48
CA LEU A 2 30.56 2.80 14.52
C LEU A 2 30.19 3.05 15.99
N ALA A 3 29.88 4.31 16.29
CA ALA A 3 29.43 4.74 17.61
C ALA A 3 28.11 4.06 17.97
N LEU A 4 28.07 3.41 19.14
CA LEU A 4 26.82 3.08 19.82
C LEU A 4 26.03 4.38 20.01
N THR A 5 24.93 4.54 19.27
CA THR A 5 23.96 5.60 19.53
C THR A 5 23.14 5.17 20.74
N THR A 6 23.56 5.55 21.94
CA THR A 6 22.72 5.41 23.13
C THR A 6 21.68 6.53 23.09
N LEU A 7 20.44 6.19 22.70
CA LEU A 7 19.30 7.10 22.72
C LEU A 7 18.73 7.14 24.14
N VAL A 8 18.85 8.30 24.82
CA VAL A 8 18.24 8.52 26.14
C VAL A 8 16.98 9.37 25.94
N LEU A 9 15.82 8.78 26.22
CA LEU A 9 14.52 9.45 26.17
C LEU A 9 14.04 9.71 27.61
N SER A 10 13.82 10.98 27.96
CA SER A 10 13.10 11.37 29.18
C SER A 10 11.69 11.82 28.79
N SER A 11 10.72 10.91 28.86
CA SER A 11 9.33 11.31 29.01
C SER A 11 8.97 11.29 30.49
N VAL A 12 8.57 12.44 31.01
CA VAL A 12 7.66 12.46 32.17
C VAL A 12 6.42 11.70 31.68
N TRP A 13 6.05 10.62 32.39
CA TRP A 13 5.14 9.53 31.97
C TRP A 13 5.85 8.41 31.20
N GLN A 14 6.29 7.41 31.96
CA GLN A 14 6.91 6.17 31.48
C GLN A 14 5.85 5.26 30.84
N ALA A 15 6.00 4.98 29.55
CA ALA A 15 5.55 3.72 28.95
C ALA A 15 6.82 3.03 28.40
N ALA A 16 7.22 1.94 29.05
CA ALA A 16 8.40 1.17 28.65
C ALA A 16 8.08 0.38 27.37
N ALA A 17 8.52 0.86 26.21
CA ALA A 17 8.56 0.06 25.00
C ALA A 17 9.73 -0.94 25.11
N HIS A 18 9.42 -2.21 25.37
CA HIS A 18 10.36 -3.31 25.19
C HIS A 18 10.43 -3.65 23.70
N VAL A 19 11.42 -3.11 23.00
CA VAL A 19 11.86 -3.70 21.73
C VAL A 19 12.73 -4.89 22.11
N ILE A 20 12.23 -6.12 21.90
CA ILE A 20 13.07 -7.31 21.94
C ILE A 20 13.85 -7.32 20.61
N PRO A 21 15.17 -7.08 20.61
CA PRO A 21 15.95 -7.26 19.40
C PRO A 21 15.91 -8.76 19.09
N ARG A 22 15.36 -9.16 17.94
CA ARG A 22 15.80 -10.40 17.35
C ARG A 22 17.07 -10.06 16.59
N ASP A 23 18.16 -10.74 16.95
CA ASP A 23 19.44 -10.66 16.26
C ASP A 23 19.19 -10.82 14.76
N ILE A 24 19.40 -9.75 14.01
CA ILE A 24 19.47 -9.83 12.56
C ILE A 24 20.81 -10.48 12.27
N ASP A 25 20.77 -11.65 11.65
CA ASP A 25 21.97 -12.34 11.19
C ASP A 25 22.67 -11.49 10.12
N GLU A 26 23.74 -10.79 10.55
CA GLU A 26 24.58 -9.95 9.70
C GLU A 26 25.23 -10.74 8.55
N SER A 27 25.24 -12.08 8.61
CA SER A 27 25.77 -12.91 7.52
C SER A 27 24.95 -12.84 6.22
N LEU A 28 23.66 -12.42 6.30
CA LEU A 28 22.82 -12.20 5.12
C LEU A 28 23.16 -10.89 4.37
N LEU A 29 24.01 -10.03 4.95
CA LEU A 29 24.51 -8.79 4.33
C LEU A 29 25.94 -8.93 3.78
N SER A 30 26.49 -10.15 3.74
CA SER A 30 27.88 -10.40 3.34
C SER A 30 28.10 -10.25 1.82
N GLY A 31 28.19 -9.00 1.37
CA GLY A 31 29.11 -8.65 0.29
C GLY A 31 30.53 -8.81 0.83
N ASN A 32 31.23 -9.82 0.35
CA ASN A 32 32.59 -10.16 0.75
C ASN A 32 33.55 -9.04 0.31
N ASP A 33 33.90 -8.11 1.20
CA ASP A 33 34.94 -7.12 0.97
C ASP A 33 35.96 -7.18 2.13
N THR A 34 36.87 -8.15 2.01
CA THR A 34 38.08 -8.21 2.83
C THR A 34 39.19 -7.48 2.10
N ASP A 35 39.42 -6.20 2.42
CA ASP A 35 40.76 -5.63 2.39
C ASP A 35 40.87 -4.36 3.25
N ASN A 36 42.05 -4.21 3.87
CA ASN A 36 42.42 -3.19 4.85
C ASN A 36 42.40 -1.75 4.28
N GLY A 37 41.22 -1.14 4.13
CA GLY A 37 41.05 0.27 3.80
C GLY A 37 39.89 0.90 4.56
N THR A 38 40.13 2.05 5.18
CA THR A 38 39.05 2.90 5.72
C THR A 38 38.34 3.61 4.57
N GLU A 39 37.05 3.34 4.45
CA GLU A 39 36.06 3.81 3.46
C GLU A 39 35.92 2.96 2.19
N PRO A 40 34.71 2.46 1.87
CA PRO A 40 34.42 1.98 0.53
C PRO A 40 34.34 3.20 -0.40
N VAL A 41 35.40 3.44 -1.17
CA VAL A 41 35.38 4.42 -2.27
C VAL A 41 34.45 3.86 -3.35
N ARG A 42 33.18 4.27 -3.33
CA ARG A 42 32.23 4.06 -4.44
C ARG A 42 32.34 5.25 -5.41
N GLY A 43 33.52 5.42 -6.02
CA GLY A 43 33.83 6.47 -7.01
C GLY A 43 33.88 7.91 -6.48
N ASP A 44 33.95 8.90 -7.38
CA ASP A 44 33.99 10.36 -7.11
C ASP A 44 32.62 10.94 -6.65
N TYR A 45 31.78 10.14 -6.01
CA TYR A 45 30.44 10.55 -5.62
C TYR A 45 30.41 10.98 -4.16
N THR A 46 30.13 12.26 -3.91
CA THR A 46 29.78 12.75 -2.58
C THR A 46 28.28 12.57 -2.37
N TRP A 47 27.91 11.65 -1.47
CA TRP A 47 26.52 11.54 -1.02
C TRP A 47 26.12 12.80 -0.24
N ILE A 48 24.97 13.36 -0.61
CA ILE A 48 24.33 14.46 0.14
C ILE A 48 23.19 13.85 0.95
N PRO A 49 23.29 13.81 2.29
CA PRO A 49 22.23 13.30 3.15
C PRO A 49 20.88 13.97 2.86
N THR A 50 19.83 13.17 2.78
CA THR A 50 18.46 13.64 2.52
C THR A 50 17.43 12.75 3.21
N CYS A 51 16.34 13.36 3.68
CA CYS A 51 15.15 12.64 4.16
C CYS A 51 14.13 12.34 3.06
N LYS A 52 14.43 12.75 1.83
CA LYS A 52 13.69 12.37 0.61
C LYS A 52 14.57 11.47 -0.23
N LEU A 53 14.52 10.17 0.05
CA LEU A 53 15.31 9.17 -0.67
C LEU A 53 14.81 9.06 -2.13
N PRO A 54 15.72 8.81 -3.09
CA PRO A 54 15.33 8.49 -4.45
C PRO A 54 14.62 7.13 -4.48
N SER A 55 14.04 6.80 -5.62
CA SER A 55 13.55 5.47 -5.95
C SER A 55 14.42 4.84 -7.03
N ALA A 56 14.54 3.51 -7.01
CA ALA A 56 15.14 2.78 -8.12
C ALA A 56 14.37 3.03 -9.42
N LYS A 57 15.08 3.42 -10.48
CA LYS A 57 14.47 3.68 -11.79
C LYS A 57 13.91 2.37 -12.37
N GLY A 58 12.70 2.43 -12.91
CA GLY A 58 12.07 1.28 -13.58
C GLY A 58 11.54 0.20 -12.64
N PHE A 59 11.62 0.39 -11.33
CA PHE A 59 11.02 -0.54 -10.37
C PHE A 59 9.51 -0.26 -10.22
N MET A 60 8.70 -1.32 -10.24
CA MET A 60 7.23 -1.25 -10.20
C MET A 60 6.70 -0.71 -8.86
N PHE A 61 7.49 -0.84 -7.80
CA PHE A 61 7.11 -0.64 -6.40
C PHE A 61 8.02 0.36 -5.70
N PRO A 62 7.93 1.64 -6.09
CA PRO A 62 8.89 2.63 -5.64
C PRO A 62 8.68 3.04 -4.18
N MET A 63 9.80 3.16 -3.47
CA MET A 63 9.81 3.46 -2.04
C MET A 63 10.37 4.84 -1.68
N GLY A 64 10.84 5.60 -2.68
CA GLY A 64 11.31 6.98 -2.55
C GLY A 64 10.32 8.02 -3.07
N PHE A 65 10.83 9.25 -3.26
CA PHE A 65 10.03 10.46 -3.55
C PHE A 65 9.89 10.81 -5.02
N ASP A 66 10.47 10.01 -5.92
CA ASP A 66 10.33 10.23 -7.36
C ASP A 66 8.85 10.16 -7.79
N LYS A 67 8.50 10.89 -8.84
CA LYS A 67 7.16 10.81 -9.43
C LYS A 67 7.05 9.63 -10.38
N PHE A 68 5.94 8.90 -10.28
CA PHE A 68 5.67 7.74 -11.13
C PHE A 68 4.46 8.02 -12.01
N GLU A 69 4.72 8.19 -13.31
CA GLU A 69 3.71 8.64 -14.29
C GLU A 69 2.49 7.71 -14.37
N ASN A 70 2.69 6.41 -14.12
CA ASN A 70 1.65 5.39 -14.22
C ASN A 70 0.84 5.18 -12.94
N CYS A 71 1.09 5.91 -11.85
CA CYS A 71 0.32 5.78 -10.62
C CYS A 71 -0.96 6.62 -10.66
N VAL A 72 -1.97 6.18 -9.92
CA VAL A 72 -3.15 7.00 -9.62
C VAL A 72 -2.71 8.12 -8.68
N PRO A 73 -3.20 9.37 -8.84
CA PRO A 73 -2.90 10.43 -7.90
C PRO A 73 -3.32 10.05 -6.48
N ALA A 74 -2.40 10.16 -5.52
CA ALA A 74 -2.68 9.87 -4.11
C ALA A 74 -3.24 11.08 -3.35
N THR A 75 -3.74 12.12 -4.04
CA THR A 75 -4.38 13.29 -3.43
C THR A 75 -5.50 13.82 -4.31
N GLY A 76 -6.41 14.59 -3.73
CA GLY A 76 -7.60 15.11 -4.41
C GLY A 76 -8.73 14.08 -4.48
N THR A 77 -9.59 14.24 -5.49
CA THR A 77 -10.66 13.28 -5.76
C THR A 77 -10.12 12.17 -6.64
N VAL A 78 -10.18 10.95 -6.14
CA VAL A 78 -9.72 9.75 -6.81
C VAL A 78 -10.96 8.96 -7.22
N ASN A 79 -11.20 8.86 -8.52
CA ASN A 79 -12.40 8.26 -9.07
C ASN A 79 -12.14 6.80 -9.43
N ALA A 80 -12.96 5.90 -8.91
CA ALA A 80 -12.95 4.49 -9.26
C ALA A 80 -14.27 4.10 -9.91
N LEU A 81 -14.21 3.26 -10.95
CA LEU A 81 -15.37 2.50 -11.41
C LEU A 81 -15.33 1.12 -10.75
N MET A 82 -16.45 0.63 -10.24
CA MET A 82 -16.59 -0.71 -9.70
C MET A 82 -17.61 -1.50 -10.50
N ILE A 83 -17.18 -2.67 -10.98
CA ILE A 83 -18.00 -3.60 -11.74
C ILE A 83 -18.11 -4.89 -10.93
N PHE A 84 -19.34 -5.40 -10.82
CA PHE A 84 -19.62 -6.69 -10.18
C PHE A 84 -19.85 -7.75 -11.25
N VAL A 85 -19.22 -8.91 -11.11
CA VAL A 85 -19.29 -9.98 -12.13
C VAL A 85 -19.70 -11.32 -11.55
N ASP A 86 -20.45 -12.10 -12.31
CA ASP A 86 -20.76 -13.50 -12.02
C ASP A 86 -20.38 -14.40 -13.21
N PHE A 87 -20.52 -15.72 -13.05
CA PHE A 87 -19.99 -16.70 -14.01
C PHE A 87 -21.04 -17.76 -14.34
N PRO A 88 -20.97 -18.43 -15.50
CA PRO A 88 -21.89 -19.51 -15.87
C PRO A 88 -21.96 -20.65 -14.83
N ASP A 89 -20.86 -20.97 -14.16
CA ASP A 89 -20.77 -21.99 -13.11
C ASP A 89 -21.05 -21.46 -11.69
N ALA A 90 -21.18 -20.15 -11.54
CA ALA A 90 -21.34 -19.45 -10.27
C ALA A 90 -22.28 -18.25 -10.42
N GLU A 91 -23.47 -18.49 -10.96
CA GLU A 91 -24.45 -17.44 -11.24
C GLU A 91 -24.93 -16.77 -9.95
N ASP A 92 -25.13 -15.45 -9.97
CA ASP A 92 -25.68 -14.69 -8.84
C ASP A 92 -26.74 -13.69 -9.31
N GLU A 93 -28.01 -14.07 -9.17
CA GLU A 93 -29.17 -13.24 -9.52
C GLU A 93 -29.48 -12.17 -8.45
N SER A 94 -28.72 -12.12 -7.35
CA SER A 94 -28.92 -11.10 -6.31
C SER A 94 -28.34 -9.75 -6.73
N SER A 95 -28.81 -8.67 -6.11
CA SER A 95 -28.19 -7.36 -6.30
C SER A 95 -26.82 -7.31 -5.61
N PRO A 96 -25.75 -6.83 -6.29
CA PRO A 96 -24.46 -6.59 -5.66
C PRO A 96 -24.45 -5.49 -4.60
N LYS A 97 -25.57 -4.81 -4.36
CA LYS A 97 -25.67 -3.71 -3.38
C LYS A 97 -25.15 -4.10 -1.99
N THR A 98 -25.47 -5.30 -1.52
CA THR A 98 -24.96 -5.78 -0.23
C THR A 98 -23.44 -5.89 -0.22
N MET A 99 -22.84 -6.34 -1.32
CA MET A 99 -21.38 -6.42 -1.44
C MET A 99 -20.75 -5.03 -1.54
N HIS A 100 -21.34 -4.13 -2.32
CA HIS A 100 -20.93 -2.72 -2.37
C HIS A 100 -20.94 -2.09 -0.97
N ASP A 101 -22.04 -2.22 -0.24
CA ASP A 101 -22.22 -1.61 1.09
C ASP A 101 -21.30 -2.26 2.15
N LYS A 102 -20.86 -3.51 1.94
CA LYS A 102 -19.83 -4.18 2.76
C LYS A 102 -18.42 -3.65 2.47
N LEU A 103 -18.09 -3.39 1.21
CA LEU A 103 -16.71 -3.11 0.81
C LEU A 103 -16.38 -1.61 0.81
N VAL A 104 -17.27 -0.78 0.25
CA VAL A 104 -16.93 0.60 -0.15
C VAL A 104 -16.94 1.59 1.00
N PRO A 105 -17.96 1.66 1.87
CA PRO A 105 -18.04 2.72 2.88
C PRO A 105 -16.84 2.74 3.84
N GLU A 106 -16.43 1.58 4.33
CA GLU A 106 -15.28 1.45 5.23
C GLU A 106 -13.95 1.75 4.52
N ALA A 107 -13.79 1.43 3.23
CA ALA A 107 -12.59 1.73 2.47
C ALA A 107 -12.46 3.23 2.17
N VAL A 108 -13.59 3.88 1.86
CA VAL A 108 -13.67 5.34 1.72
C VAL A 108 -13.29 6.02 3.03
N GLU A 109 -13.84 5.55 4.16
CA GLU A 109 -13.51 6.07 5.49
C GLU A 109 -12.05 5.82 5.87
N PHE A 110 -11.51 4.65 5.52
CA PHE A 110 -10.10 4.33 5.71
C PHE A 110 -9.19 5.37 5.05
N TYR A 111 -9.41 5.67 3.77
CA TYR A 111 -8.59 6.67 3.07
C TYR A 111 -8.81 8.08 3.59
N ARG A 112 -10.04 8.42 4.00
CA ARG A 112 -10.31 9.72 4.64
C ARG A 112 -9.46 9.89 5.90
N GLN A 113 -9.37 8.86 6.76
CA GLN A 113 -8.55 8.90 7.97
C GLN A 113 -7.04 8.83 7.66
N ALA A 114 -6.61 7.84 6.87
CA ALA A 114 -5.20 7.60 6.57
C ALA A 114 -4.52 8.83 5.94
N SER A 115 -5.24 9.54 5.06
CA SER A 115 -4.71 10.67 4.29
C SER A 115 -4.98 12.04 4.91
N TYR A 116 -5.55 12.13 6.12
CA TYR A 116 -5.98 13.40 6.71
C TYR A 116 -6.94 14.19 5.78
N GLY A 117 -7.85 13.45 5.14
CA GLY A 117 -8.80 14.00 4.17
C GLY A 117 -8.21 14.46 2.82
N LYS A 118 -6.91 14.25 2.58
CA LYS A 118 -6.27 14.61 1.30
C LYS A 118 -6.69 13.70 0.14
N VAL A 119 -7.18 12.49 0.42
CA VAL A 119 -7.80 11.60 -0.57
C VAL A 119 -9.31 11.58 -0.36
N LYS A 120 -10.06 11.87 -1.43
CA LYS A 120 -11.50 11.66 -1.53
C LYS A 120 -11.73 10.51 -2.51
N LEU A 121 -11.78 9.28 -2.01
CA LEU A 121 -12.07 8.11 -2.82
C LEU A 121 -13.56 8.13 -3.22
N ASN A 122 -13.82 8.24 -4.51
CA ASN A 122 -15.16 8.27 -5.09
C ASN A 122 -15.37 7.02 -5.93
N VAL A 123 -16.14 6.06 -5.41
CA VAL A 123 -16.43 4.80 -6.10
C VAL A 123 -17.81 4.89 -6.75
N LYS A 124 -17.84 4.85 -8.08
CA LYS A 124 -19.07 4.70 -8.85
C LYS A 124 -19.27 3.23 -9.16
N ALA A 125 -20.45 2.71 -8.86
CA ALA A 125 -20.78 1.32 -9.12
C ALA A 125 -22.20 1.19 -9.68
N ASP A 126 -22.39 0.28 -10.62
CA ASP A 126 -23.71 -0.25 -10.93
C ASP A 126 -24.00 -1.42 -9.99
N THR A 127 -25.11 -1.33 -9.26
CA THR A 127 -25.56 -2.35 -8.30
C THR A 127 -26.89 -2.98 -8.71
N SER A 128 -27.33 -2.75 -9.95
CA SER A 128 -28.58 -3.32 -10.48
C SER A 128 -28.51 -4.85 -10.68
N GLY A 129 -27.32 -5.40 -10.92
CA GLY A 129 -27.07 -6.83 -11.06
C GLY A 129 -25.59 -7.15 -11.27
N TYR A 130 -25.24 -8.43 -11.29
CA TYR A 130 -23.93 -8.89 -11.72
C TYR A 130 -23.86 -8.96 -13.25
N TYR A 131 -22.70 -8.59 -13.81
CA TYR A 131 -22.41 -8.75 -15.23
C TYR A 131 -21.88 -10.16 -15.48
N ARG A 132 -22.62 -10.93 -16.29
CA ARG A 132 -22.27 -12.32 -16.61
C ARG A 132 -21.03 -12.41 -17.48
N MET A 133 -19.97 -12.98 -16.94
CA MET A 133 -18.76 -13.30 -17.67
C MET A 133 -19.01 -14.41 -18.71
N PRO A 134 -18.30 -14.40 -19.85
CA PRO A 134 -18.52 -15.37 -20.93
C PRO A 134 -17.96 -16.77 -20.66
N LYS A 135 -17.14 -16.95 -19.62
CA LYS A 135 -16.46 -18.22 -19.27
C LYS A 135 -16.69 -18.58 -17.82
N GLU A 136 -16.53 -19.86 -17.49
CA GLU A 136 -16.55 -20.33 -16.10
C GLU A 136 -15.41 -19.69 -15.29
N ALA A 137 -15.61 -19.53 -13.98
CA ALA A 137 -14.65 -18.85 -13.12
C ALA A 137 -13.26 -19.51 -13.15
N GLY A 138 -13.21 -20.84 -13.23
CA GLY A 138 -11.96 -21.62 -13.27
C GLY A 138 -11.15 -21.45 -14.56
N GLU A 139 -11.78 -21.07 -15.67
CA GLU A 139 -11.13 -20.94 -16.98
C GLU A 139 -10.21 -19.72 -17.07
N TYR A 140 -10.38 -18.73 -16.18
CA TYR A 140 -9.52 -17.55 -16.12
C TYR A 140 -8.14 -17.84 -15.50
N GLY A 141 -7.92 -19.04 -14.94
CA GLY A 141 -6.60 -19.49 -14.52
C GLY A 141 -6.00 -18.70 -13.35
N TRP A 142 -6.84 -18.12 -12.50
CA TRP A 142 -6.45 -17.28 -11.37
C TRP A 142 -5.45 -17.98 -10.42
N GLN A 143 -5.63 -19.29 -10.21
CA GLN A 143 -4.77 -20.13 -9.37
C GLN A 143 -3.41 -20.47 -9.97
N ALA A 144 -3.23 -20.30 -11.29
CA ALA A 144 -2.02 -20.71 -11.97
C ALA A 144 -0.86 -19.69 -11.84
N GLY A 145 -1.03 -18.65 -11.01
CA GLY A 145 -0.06 -17.55 -10.86
C GLY A 145 0.21 -16.81 -12.18
N GLY A 146 -0.63 -17.01 -13.18
CA GLY A 146 -0.41 -16.57 -14.55
C GLY A 146 -0.97 -15.17 -14.77
N PHE A 147 -0.21 -14.38 -15.52
CA PHE A 147 -0.51 -13.02 -16.01
C PHE A 147 -1.74 -12.96 -16.96
N TRP A 148 -2.70 -13.88 -16.86
CA TRP A 148 -3.92 -13.97 -17.69
C TRP A 148 -5.03 -13.01 -17.25
N GLN A 149 -4.72 -12.06 -16.37
CA GLN A 149 -5.63 -11.00 -15.91
C GLN A 149 -6.22 -10.22 -17.08
N ASP A 150 -5.46 -10.03 -18.16
CA ASP A 150 -5.92 -9.23 -19.29
C ASP A 150 -7.17 -9.83 -19.95
N ASN A 151 -7.31 -11.16 -20.02
CA ASN A 151 -8.53 -11.77 -20.55
C ASN A 151 -9.72 -11.57 -19.61
N TYR A 152 -9.50 -11.72 -18.30
CA TYR A 152 -10.52 -11.47 -17.28
C TYR A 152 -11.01 -10.01 -17.29
N ILE A 153 -10.07 -9.06 -17.28
CA ILE A 153 -10.38 -7.62 -17.28
C ILE A 153 -11.08 -7.23 -18.57
N ASN A 154 -10.58 -7.68 -19.72
CA ASN A 154 -11.19 -7.34 -21.01
C ASN A 154 -12.59 -7.95 -21.16
N ASP A 155 -12.79 -9.21 -20.76
CA ASP A 155 -14.12 -9.84 -20.80
C ASP A 155 -15.10 -9.11 -19.87
N ALA A 156 -14.67 -8.71 -18.67
CA ALA A 156 -15.48 -7.92 -17.73
C ALA A 156 -15.87 -6.55 -18.31
N LEU A 157 -14.93 -5.88 -18.99
CA LEU A 157 -15.20 -4.61 -19.66
C LEU A 157 -16.10 -4.78 -20.88
N ASP A 158 -15.94 -5.84 -21.65
CA ASP A 158 -16.78 -6.12 -22.81
C ASP A 158 -18.23 -6.38 -22.38
N VAL A 159 -18.47 -7.17 -21.33
CA VAL A 159 -19.83 -7.39 -20.83
C VAL A 159 -20.43 -6.12 -20.24
N PHE A 160 -19.65 -5.33 -19.50
CA PHE A 160 -20.08 -4.05 -18.93
C PHE A 160 -20.42 -3.00 -19.99
N THR A 161 -19.63 -2.93 -21.06
CA THR A 161 -19.82 -1.98 -22.17
C THR A 161 -20.75 -2.50 -23.26
N ALA A 162 -21.34 -3.68 -23.10
CA ALA A 162 -22.09 -4.37 -24.14
C ALA A 162 -21.31 -4.46 -25.48
N ASN A 163 -20.09 -5.00 -25.41
CA ASN A 163 -19.11 -5.13 -26.50
C ASN A 163 -18.83 -3.80 -27.20
N GLY A 164 -18.59 -2.75 -26.40
CA GLY A 164 -18.29 -1.41 -26.90
C GLY A 164 -19.49 -0.62 -27.44
N THR A 165 -20.72 -1.13 -27.31
CA THR A 165 -21.93 -0.37 -27.65
C THR A 165 -22.09 0.85 -26.73
N ASN A 166 -21.73 0.70 -25.44
CA ASN A 166 -21.72 1.76 -24.46
C ASN A 166 -20.27 2.20 -24.17
N PRO A 167 -19.99 3.52 -24.08
CA PRO A 167 -18.66 3.98 -23.72
C PRO A 167 -18.34 3.60 -22.26
N ALA A 168 -17.09 3.22 -22.01
CA ALA A 168 -16.59 3.05 -20.65
C ALA A 168 -16.58 4.40 -19.90
N PRO A 169 -17.13 4.48 -18.67
CA PRO A 169 -17.10 5.68 -17.86
C PRO A 169 -15.67 6.15 -17.55
N GLU A 170 -15.48 7.47 -17.49
CA GLU A 170 -14.22 8.04 -17.03
C GLU A 170 -14.00 7.76 -15.54
N ALA A 171 -12.85 7.16 -15.21
CA ALA A 171 -12.34 6.95 -13.86
C ALA A 171 -10.81 6.88 -13.89
N ASP A 172 -10.16 7.06 -12.74
CA ASP A 172 -8.71 6.92 -12.62
C ASP A 172 -8.27 5.45 -12.66
N PHE A 173 -9.08 4.56 -12.06
CA PHE A 173 -8.84 3.12 -12.02
C PHE A 173 -10.14 2.31 -11.91
N LEU A 174 -10.02 0.98 -12.04
CA LEU A 174 -11.14 0.04 -12.07
C LEU A 174 -11.07 -0.94 -10.88
N TYR A 175 -12.22 -1.27 -10.29
CA TYR A 175 -12.43 -2.45 -9.45
C TYR A 175 -13.25 -3.49 -10.21
N ILE A 176 -12.83 -4.75 -10.17
CA ILE A 176 -13.66 -5.89 -10.59
C ILE A 176 -13.88 -6.78 -9.37
N VAL A 177 -15.15 -6.95 -9.00
CA VAL A 177 -15.57 -7.68 -7.80
C VAL A 177 -16.41 -8.89 -8.22
N PRO A 178 -15.90 -10.13 -8.08
CA PRO A 178 -16.67 -11.32 -8.39
C PRO A 178 -17.72 -11.61 -7.30
N THR A 179 -18.78 -12.35 -7.65
CA THR A 179 -19.65 -12.98 -6.64
C THR A 179 -18.85 -13.94 -5.74
N GLY A 180 -19.21 -14.01 -4.46
CA GLY A 180 -18.63 -14.96 -3.52
C GLY A 180 -18.87 -16.44 -3.89
N ARG A 181 -19.82 -16.73 -4.79
CA ARG A 181 -20.08 -18.09 -5.28
C ARG A 181 -18.90 -18.68 -6.07
N ALA A 182 -18.03 -17.82 -6.62
CA ALA A 182 -16.83 -18.21 -7.36
C ALA A 182 -15.59 -18.47 -6.48
N ALA A 183 -15.75 -18.55 -5.15
CA ALA A 183 -14.65 -18.68 -4.18
C ALA A 183 -13.71 -19.88 -4.41
N LYS A 184 -14.16 -20.93 -5.11
CA LYS A 184 -13.32 -22.10 -5.45
C LYS A 184 -12.32 -21.85 -6.57
N SER A 185 -12.53 -20.80 -7.35
CA SER A 185 -11.77 -20.54 -8.58
C SER A 185 -10.96 -19.25 -8.47
N LEU A 186 -11.53 -18.20 -7.88
CA LEU A 186 -10.93 -16.88 -7.76
C LEU A 186 -10.51 -16.63 -6.30
N GLU A 187 -9.28 -17.03 -5.97
CA GLU A 187 -8.72 -16.83 -4.64
C GLU A 187 -7.79 -15.64 -4.64
N ARG A 188 -7.84 -14.82 -3.58
CA ARG A 188 -6.93 -13.71 -3.32
C ARG A 188 -7.06 -12.53 -4.30
N SER A 189 -7.04 -11.33 -3.72
CA SER A 189 -7.07 -10.09 -4.47
C SER A 189 -5.68 -9.75 -5.00
N ILE A 190 -5.66 -8.98 -6.08
CA ILE A 190 -4.44 -8.49 -6.69
C ILE A 190 -4.71 -7.24 -7.52
N THR A 191 -3.73 -6.35 -7.57
CA THR A 191 -3.77 -5.15 -8.40
C THR A 191 -2.92 -5.31 -9.66
N ARG A 192 -3.54 -5.05 -10.81
CA ARG A 192 -2.89 -4.93 -12.12
C ARG A 192 -2.23 -3.56 -12.25
N PHE A 193 -0.92 -3.54 -12.52
CA PHE A 193 -0.13 -2.31 -12.56
C PHE A 193 -0.05 -1.62 -13.93
N ASP A 194 -0.22 -2.32 -15.04
CA ASP A 194 -0.21 -1.65 -16.34
C ASP A 194 -1.60 -1.07 -16.64
N PRO A 195 -1.64 0.05 -17.37
CA PRO A 195 -2.89 0.61 -17.81
C PRO A 195 -3.65 -0.35 -18.74
N ILE A 196 -4.97 -0.36 -18.62
CA ILE A 196 -5.84 -1.17 -19.47
C ILE A 196 -6.65 -0.28 -20.42
N SER A 197 -6.87 -0.79 -21.63
CA SER A 197 -7.78 -0.20 -22.61
C SER A 197 -8.87 -1.23 -22.93
N THR A 198 -10.07 -0.77 -23.24
CA THR A 198 -11.10 -1.65 -23.82
C THR A 198 -10.62 -2.19 -25.17
N ARG A 199 -11.02 -3.42 -25.55
CA ARG A 199 -10.69 -4.01 -26.87
C ARG A 199 -11.17 -3.14 -28.04
N HIS A 200 -12.20 -2.35 -27.80
CA HIS A 200 -12.85 -1.48 -28.78
C HIS A 200 -12.36 -0.01 -28.74
N GLY A 201 -11.49 0.34 -27.78
CA GLY A 201 -10.94 1.69 -27.60
C GLY A 201 -9.46 1.79 -27.96
N LYS A 202 -9.01 2.96 -28.45
CA LYS A 202 -7.60 3.23 -28.75
C LYS A 202 -6.85 3.99 -27.64
N LYS A 203 -7.50 4.27 -26.51
CA LYS A 203 -6.94 5.06 -25.40
C LYS A 203 -6.99 4.28 -24.09
N VAL A 204 -5.96 4.47 -23.27
CA VAL A 204 -5.93 4.02 -21.87
C VAL A 204 -7.23 4.44 -21.20
N THR A 205 -7.99 3.46 -20.72
CA THR A 205 -9.28 3.68 -20.08
C THR A 205 -9.10 3.80 -18.57
N TYR A 206 -8.24 2.97 -17.98
CA TYR A 206 -7.96 2.98 -16.54
C TYR A 206 -6.46 2.77 -16.30
N LYS A 207 -5.85 3.53 -15.37
CA LYS A 207 -4.40 3.43 -15.10
C LYS A 207 -4.00 2.13 -14.39
N LYS A 208 -4.92 1.60 -13.57
CA LYS A 208 -4.74 0.42 -12.72
C LYS A 208 -6.07 -0.34 -12.65
N THR A 209 -6.01 -1.61 -12.32
CA THR A 209 -7.21 -2.40 -12.04
C THR A 209 -7.02 -3.22 -10.77
N VAL A 210 -7.91 -3.07 -9.80
CA VAL A 210 -7.98 -3.91 -8.61
C VAL A 210 -8.92 -5.08 -8.89
N LEU A 211 -8.41 -6.29 -8.73
CA LEU A 211 -9.13 -7.52 -8.92
C LEU A 211 -9.37 -8.12 -7.54
N MET A 212 -10.62 -8.12 -7.07
CA MET A 212 -10.95 -8.78 -5.80
C MET A 212 -11.06 -10.29 -6.01
N GLY A 213 -10.57 -11.10 -5.08
CA GLY A 213 -10.91 -12.51 -5.04
C GLY A 213 -12.32 -12.72 -4.48
N ALA A 214 -12.84 -13.93 -4.64
CA ALA A 214 -14.22 -14.29 -4.31
C ALA A 214 -14.37 -14.92 -2.91
N THR A 215 -13.29 -15.11 -2.17
CA THR A 215 -13.34 -15.75 -0.85
C THR A 215 -13.83 -14.78 0.23
N ASP A 216 -14.46 -15.29 1.29
CA ASP A 216 -15.01 -14.44 2.37
C ASP A 216 -13.94 -13.62 3.12
N TRP A 217 -12.71 -14.13 3.20
CA TRP A 217 -11.58 -13.44 3.84
C TRP A 217 -11.01 -12.31 2.98
N ASP A 218 -11.31 -12.32 1.69
CA ASP A 218 -10.76 -11.41 0.69
C ASP A 218 -11.80 -10.37 0.25
N LEU A 219 -13.07 -10.76 0.20
CA LEU A 219 -14.22 -9.86 0.05
C LEU A 219 -14.47 -9.05 1.34
N GLN A 220 -13.48 -8.28 1.76
CA GLN A 220 -13.50 -7.40 2.93
C GLN A 220 -13.02 -6.00 2.58
N SER A 221 -13.51 -5.00 3.33
CA SER A 221 -13.16 -3.61 3.07
C SER A 221 -11.67 -3.30 3.26
N LYS A 222 -11.01 -3.94 4.23
CA LYS A 222 -9.56 -3.79 4.45
C LYS A 222 -8.73 -4.35 3.30
N THR A 223 -9.16 -5.44 2.68
CA THR A 223 -8.54 -5.96 1.45
C THR A 223 -8.72 -4.98 0.29
N LEU A 224 -9.94 -4.44 0.12
CA LEU A 224 -10.18 -3.41 -0.89
C LEU A 224 -9.25 -2.20 -0.67
N ALA A 225 -9.08 -1.76 0.58
CA ALA A 225 -8.16 -0.69 0.94
C ALA A 225 -6.68 -1.04 0.68
N HIS A 226 -6.24 -2.25 0.99
CA HIS A 226 -4.89 -2.73 0.69
C HIS A 226 -4.60 -2.65 -0.81
N GLU A 227 -5.47 -3.24 -1.63
CA GLU A 227 -5.30 -3.26 -3.10
C GLU A 227 -5.41 -1.87 -3.72
N THR A 228 -6.27 -1.01 -3.17
CA THR A 228 -6.33 0.40 -3.58
C THR A 228 -4.99 1.10 -3.34
N GLY A 229 -4.23 0.70 -2.31
CA GLY A 229 -2.90 1.22 -2.04
C GLY A 229 -1.95 0.99 -3.20
N HIS A 230 -2.00 -0.18 -3.82
CA HIS A 230 -1.19 -0.49 -5.00
C HIS A 230 -1.51 0.41 -6.20
N THR A 231 -2.71 0.99 -6.27
CA THR A 231 -3.04 1.97 -7.33
C THR A 231 -2.24 3.26 -7.19
N PHE A 232 -1.89 3.63 -5.96
CA PHE A 232 -0.95 4.71 -5.62
C PHE A 232 0.52 4.27 -5.69
N CYS A 233 0.79 3.06 -6.21
CA CYS A 233 2.09 2.42 -6.26
C CYS A 233 2.72 2.21 -4.87
N MET A 234 1.87 1.78 -3.93
CA MET A 234 2.34 1.15 -2.70
C MET A 234 2.90 -0.25 -2.97
N SER A 235 3.94 -0.60 -2.24
CA SER A 235 4.55 -1.93 -2.25
C SER A 235 3.95 -2.79 -1.15
N ASP A 236 3.97 -4.10 -1.35
CA ASP A 236 3.73 -5.06 -0.27
C ASP A 236 4.89 -5.08 0.72
N TYR A 237 4.56 -5.13 2.01
CA TYR A 237 5.51 -5.20 3.11
C TYR A 237 5.52 -6.55 3.83
N TYR A 238 4.67 -7.48 3.41
CA TYR A 238 4.76 -8.85 3.88
C TYR A 238 5.85 -9.62 3.13
N ALA A 239 6.35 -10.67 3.75
CA ALA A 239 7.30 -11.57 3.12
C ALA A 239 6.62 -12.56 2.18
N PHE A 240 7.18 -12.72 0.99
CA PHE A 240 6.76 -13.76 0.04
C PHE A 240 7.24 -15.16 0.46
N THR A 241 8.21 -15.24 1.39
CA THR A 241 8.74 -16.49 1.93
C THR A 241 8.94 -16.37 3.45
N GLY A 242 8.68 -17.46 4.19
CA GLY A 242 8.82 -17.48 5.64
C GLY A 242 7.62 -16.89 6.40
N TYR A 243 7.88 -16.25 7.55
CA TYR A 243 6.82 -15.62 8.33
C TYR A 243 6.34 -14.34 7.65
N GLN A 244 5.09 -14.37 7.15
CA GLN A 244 4.52 -13.33 6.29
C GLN A 244 4.66 -11.92 6.90
N ASN A 245 4.47 -11.75 8.20
CA ASN A 245 4.49 -10.43 8.84
C ASN A 245 5.87 -10.06 9.43
N GLN A 246 6.97 -10.66 8.98
CA GLN A 246 8.28 -10.49 9.63
C GLN A 246 8.88 -9.07 9.54
N TYR A 247 8.58 -8.31 8.49
CA TYR A 247 9.23 -7.01 8.27
C TYR A 247 8.53 -5.86 9.01
N VAL A 248 7.19 -5.88 9.03
CA VAL A 248 6.38 -4.76 9.55
C VAL A 248 5.37 -5.18 10.60
N GLY A 249 5.28 -6.47 10.93
CA GLY A 249 4.27 -6.99 11.85
C GLY A 249 2.87 -6.64 11.38
N GLU A 250 2.06 -6.15 12.32
CA GLU A 250 0.67 -5.74 12.09
C GLU A 250 0.49 -4.22 11.95
N TRP A 251 1.56 -3.50 11.61
CA TRP A 251 1.65 -2.02 11.69
C TRP A 251 1.41 -1.28 10.37
N SER A 252 0.96 -1.98 9.33
CA SER A 252 0.65 -1.37 8.04
C SER A 252 -0.38 -2.15 7.25
N ILE A 253 -1.32 -1.43 6.63
CA ILE A 253 -2.26 -2.01 5.67
C ILE A 253 -1.51 -2.76 4.55
N MET A 254 -0.31 -2.31 4.16
CA MET A 254 0.47 -2.94 3.09
C MET A 254 1.25 -4.19 3.56
N GLY A 255 1.26 -4.48 4.86
CA GLY A 255 1.77 -5.73 5.42
C GLY A 255 0.63 -6.67 5.77
N ALA A 256 0.18 -6.61 7.03
CA ALA A 256 -0.99 -7.33 7.50
C ALA A 256 -2.22 -6.40 7.45
N HIS A 257 -2.96 -6.41 6.34
CA HIS A 257 -4.13 -5.54 6.16
C HIS A 257 -5.25 -5.78 7.19
N GLN A 258 -5.30 -6.97 7.81
CA GLN A 258 -6.21 -7.33 8.92
C GLN A 258 -5.54 -7.23 10.31
N GLY A 259 -4.36 -6.63 10.40
CA GLY A 259 -3.61 -6.49 11.66
C GLY A 259 -4.22 -5.47 12.63
N GLN A 260 -3.69 -5.41 13.85
CA GLN A 260 -4.17 -4.49 14.89
C GLN A 260 -3.94 -3.00 14.57
N ALA A 261 -2.93 -2.65 13.76
CA ALA A 261 -2.53 -1.28 13.48
C ALA A 261 -2.36 -1.00 11.98
N PRO A 262 -3.42 -1.10 11.18
CA PRO A 262 -3.35 -1.06 9.72
C PRO A 262 -3.13 0.35 9.15
N ASP A 263 -2.89 1.41 9.93
CA ASP A 263 -2.55 2.71 9.32
C ASP A 263 -1.25 2.63 8.48
N TYR A 264 -1.12 3.51 7.50
CA TYR A 264 0.14 3.67 6.76
C TYR A 264 1.23 4.23 7.66
N PHE A 265 2.48 3.82 7.42
CA PHE A 265 3.65 4.43 8.06
C PHE A 265 3.79 5.90 7.64
N ALA A 266 4.36 6.73 8.52
CA ALA A 266 4.62 8.14 8.27
C ALA A 266 5.49 8.35 7.02
N TRP A 267 6.42 7.44 6.73
CA TRP A 267 7.19 7.43 5.47
C TRP A 267 6.28 7.39 4.24
N ASP A 268 5.28 6.52 4.25
CA ASP A 268 4.33 6.36 3.16
C ASP A 268 3.39 7.55 3.05
N LYS A 269 2.88 8.02 4.18
CA LYS A 269 2.07 9.24 4.20
C LYS A 269 2.86 10.44 3.68
N TYR A 270 4.17 10.52 3.97
CA TYR A 270 5.02 11.60 3.49
C TYR A 270 5.26 11.52 1.97
N ARG A 271 5.66 10.36 1.45
CA ARG A 271 5.88 10.19 0.00
C ARG A 271 4.61 10.35 -0.83
N LEU A 272 3.44 10.01 -0.27
CA LEU A 272 2.13 10.20 -0.92
C LEU A 272 1.62 11.66 -0.82
N GLY A 273 2.32 12.53 -0.08
CA GLY A 273 1.95 13.94 0.10
C GLY A 273 0.84 14.17 1.13
N TRP A 274 0.54 13.18 1.96
CA TRP A 274 -0.41 13.29 3.07
C TRP A 274 0.21 14.00 4.27
N ILE A 275 1.51 13.80 4.48
CA ILE A 275 2.33 14.59 5.41
C ILE A 275 3.15 15.59 4.59
N GLU A 276 3.27 16.82 5.10
CA GLU A 276 4.03 17.89 4.47
C GLU A 276 5.44 18.01 5.08
N ASP A 277 6.38 18.60 4.34
CA ASP A 277 7.76 18.81 4.79
C ASP A 277 7.84 19.48 6.17
N LYS A 278 6.94 20.43 6.48
CA LYS A 278 6.89 21.13 7.78
C LYS A 278 6.56 20.24 8.99
N ALA A 279 6.04 19.04 8.74
CA ALA A 279 5.68 18.06 9.76
C ALA A 279 6.72 16.93 9.88
N ILE A 280 7.89 17.09 9.25
CA ILE A 280 8.99 16.14 9.30
C ILE A 280 10.22 16.82 9.90
N ASP A 281 10.76 16.24 10.96
CA ASP A 281 12.06 16.62 11.47
C ASP A 281 13.13 15.75 10.79
N CYS A 282 14.00 16.38 10.01
CA CYS A 282 15.02 15.68 9.23
C CYS A 282 16.39 15.77 9.91
N VAL A 283 16.97 14.61 10.25
CA VAL A 283 18.29 14.50 10.86
C VAL A 283 19.28 14.02 9.81
N LEU A 284 20.21 14.90 9.44
CA LEU A 284 21.18 14.70 8.37
C LEU A 284 22.60 14.46 8.88
N GLU A 285 22.89 14.86 10.12
CA GLU A 285 24.22 14.83 10.70
C GLU A 285 24.28 13.85 11.88
N ALA A 286 25.46 13.28 12.10
CA ALA A 286 25.70 12.45 13.27
C ALA A 286 25.65 13.30 14.55
N GLY A 287 25.01 12.77 15.60
CA GLY A 287 24.91 13.47 16.88
C GLY A 287 23.71 13.00 17.69
N SER A 288 23.33 13.83 18.66
CA SER A 288 22.13 13.63 19.47
C SER A 288 21.21 14.83 19.31
N THR A 289 19.94 14.54 19.02
CA THR A 289 18.87 15.53 18.88
C THR A 289 17.68 15.12 19.74
N THR A 290 16.84 16.08 20.11
CA THR A 290 15.60 15.84 20.85
C THR A 290 14.43 16.38 20.05
N HIS A 291 13.39 15.57 19.91
CA HIS A 291 12.22 15.86 19.08
C HIS A 291 10.94 15.60 19.86
N VAL A 292 9.89 16.35 19.55
CA VAL A 292 8.54 16.15 20.11
C VAL A 292 7.64 15.69 18.97
N LEU A 293 7.19 14.44 19.05
CA LEU A 293 6.32 13.85 18.04
C LEU A 293 4.85 13.98 18.42
N THR A 294 4.06 14.37 17.43
CA THR A 294 2.61 14.32 17.45
C THR A 294 2.16 12.95 16.94
N PRO A 295 1.29 12.23 17.65
CA PRO A 295 0.77 10.95 17.20
C PRO A 295 0.26 10.96 15.76
N LEU A 296 0.61 9.91 15.01
CA LEU A 296 0.33 9.81 13.58
C LEU A 296 -1.18 9.84 13.30
N ALA A 297 -1.99 9.23 14.17
CA ALA A 297 -3.44 9.17 14.01
C ALA A 297 -4.16 10.53 14.15
N TRP A 298 -3.50 11.56 14.68
CA TRP A 298 -4.13 12.87 14.86
C TRP A 298 -3.98 13.75 13.62
N ASP A 299 -5.09 14.31 13.14
CA ASP A 299 -5.11 15.32 12.08
C ASP A 299 -4.97 16.72 12.68
N VAL A 300 -3.77 17.03 13.19
CA VAL A 300 -3.40 18.31 13.79
C VAL A 300 -1.98 18.69 13.40
N GLU A 301 -1.67 19.98 13.44
CA GLU A 301 -0.31 20.48 13.21
C GLU A 301 0.69 19.93 14.25
N GLY A 302 1.93 19.73 13.81
CA GLY A 302 3.03 19.22 14.62
C GLY A 302 3.89 18.21 13.87
N THR A 303 5.06 17.89 14.40
CA THR A 303 5.99 16.91 13.80
C THR A 303 5.38 15.51 13.87
N LYS A 304 5.17 14.86 12.73
CA LYS A 304 4.60 13.50 12.62
C LYS A 304 5.66 12.41 12.64
N ALA A 305 6.85 12.71 12.13
CA ALA A 305 7.96 11.77 12.12
C ALA A 305 9.30 12.48 12.19
N VAL A 306 10.28 11.78 12.77
CA VAL A 306 11.70 12.09 12.62
C VAL A 306 12.28 11.14 11.59
N ILE A 307 12.96 11.66 10.58
CA ILE A 307 13.65 10.86 9.57
C ILE A 307 15.15 11.07 9.74
N ILE A 308 15.87 9.98 9.94
CA ILE A 308 17.33 9.97 10.09
C ILE A 308 17.92 9.37 8.82
N ALA A 309 18.62 10.20 8.05
CA ALA A 309 19.31 9.75 6.85
C ALA A 309 20.45 8.79 7.23
N GLN A 310 20.47 7.59 6.65
CA GLN A 310 21.52 6.59 6.93
C GLN A 310 22.46 6.41 5.74
N SER A 311 21.94 6.45 4.52
CA SER A 311 22.72 6.33 3.28
C SER A 311 21.98 6.95 2.10
N GLU A 312 22.56 6.84 0.90
CA GLU A 312 21.93 7.22 -0.38
C GLU A 312 20.61 6.50 -0.67
N ILE A 313 20.36 5.35 -0.03
CA ILE A 313 19.20 4.49 -0.30
C ILE A 313 18.43 4.09 0.96
N SER A 314 18.84 4.54 2.16
CA SER A 314 18.19 4.11 3.40
C SER A 314 18.03 5.21 4.44
N ALA A 315 16.94 5.13 5.19
CA ALA A 315 16.62 6.01 6.31
C ALA A 315 15.96 5.22 7.44
N LEU A 316 16.13 5.73 8.67
CA LEU A 316 15.37 5.30 9.83
C LEU A 316 14.25 6.32 10.06
N VAL A 317 13.02 5.83 10.21
CA VAL A 317 11.84 6.67 10.46
C VAL A 317 11.29 6.34 11.82
N ALA A 318 11.15 7.37 12.64
CA ALA A 318 10.59 7.32 13.98
C ALA A 318 9.21 7.98 13.99
N GLU A 319 8.21 7.25 14.46
CA GLU A 319 6.82 7.72 14.58
C GLU A 319 6.17 7.25 15.89
N VAL A 320 5.09 7.93 16.29
CA VAL A 320 4.28 7.56 17.46
C VAL A 320 2.91 7.08 17.00
N ARG A 321 2.57 5.85 17.36
CA ARG A 321 1.28 5.19 17.11
C ARG A 321 0.52 5.05 18.42
N ILE A 322 -0.78 5.28 18.40
CA ILE A 322 -1.63 5.26 19.60
C ILE A 322 -2.95 4.54 19.30
N ALA A 323 -3.64 4.07 20.33
CA ALA A 323 -4.93 3.36 20.24
C ALA A 323 -6.10 4.26 19.83
N THR A 324 -6.05 4.84 18.63
CA THR A 324 -7.11 5.68 18.07
C THR A 324 -7.11 5.65 16.54
N GLY A 325 -8.20 6.09 15.93
CA GLY A 325 -8.37 6.08 14.49
C GLY A 325 -8.16 4.69 13.90
N LEU A 326 -7.31 4.60 12.89
CA LEU A 326 -7.02 3.35 12.19
C LEU A 326 -6.30 2.31 13.04
N ASP A 327 -5.58 2.74 14.09
CA ASP A 327 -4.86 1.86 15.02
C ASP A 327 -5.65 1.61 16.31
N GLY A 328 -6.97 1.79 16.30
CA GLY A 328 -7.81 1.69 17.49
C GLY A 328 -7.72 0.37 18.26
N SER A 329 -7.22 -0.70 17.63
CA SER A 329 -7.10 -2.04 18.24
C SER A 329 -5.78 -2.27 18.99
N VAL A 330 -4.83 -1.33 18.99
CA VAL A 330 -3.59 -1.51 19.77
C VAL A 330 -3.82 -1.33 21.27
N CYS A 331 -3.15 -2.13 22.08
CA CYS A 331 -3.34 -2.11 23.54
C CYS A 331 -2.69 -0.90 24.25
N SER A 332 -1.68 -0.27 23.65
CA SER A 332 -0.97 0.86 24.22
C SER A 332 -0.33 1.73 23.15
N GLN A 333 0.18 2.91 23.53
CA GLN A 333 1.01 3.72 22.66
C GLN A 333 2.30 2.95 22.31
N VAL A 334 2.71 3.00 21.05
CA VAL A 334 3.91 2.34 20.56
C VAL A 334 4.75 3.35 19.78
N PHE A 335 6.04 3.35 20.09
CA PHE A 335 7.04 4.04 19.28
C PHE A 335 7.52 3.07 18.21
N CYS A 336 7.31 3.40 16.94
CA CYS A 336 7.67 2.55 15.82
C CYS A 336 8.92 3.09 15.13
N PHE A 337 9.91 2.21 14.95
CA PHE A 337 11.03 2.46 14.06
C PHE A 337 10.85 1.61 12.81
N THR A 338 10.82 2.25 11.64
CA THR A 338 10.90 1.56 10.37
C THR A 338 12.20 1.91 9.67
N ARG A 339 12.83 0.92 9.06
CA ARG A 339 13.96 1.13 8.15
C ARG A 339 13.40 1.13 6.74
N SER A 340 13.39 2.28 6.10
CA SER A 340 13.06 2.39 4.68
C SER A 340 14.35 2.25 3.89
N ALA A 341 14.44 1.25 3.02
CA ALA A 341 15.59 1.01 2.16
C ALA A 341 15.14 0.66 0.73
N LEU A 342 15.91 1.09 -0.27
CA LEU A 342 15.76 0.56 -1.63
C LEU A 342 16.37 -0.85 -1.67
N GLY A 343 15.60 -1.81 -2.17
CA GLY A 343 16.04 -3.18 -2.47
C GLY A 343 16.41 -3.33 -3.94
#